data_AF-A0A7V3F9R6-F1
#
_entry.id   AF-A0A7V3F9R6-F1
#
_cell.length_a   1.000
_cell.length_b   1.000
_cell.length_c   1.000
_cell.angle_alpha   90.00
_cell.angle_beta   90.00
_cell.angle_gamma   90.00
#
_symmetry.space_group_name_H-M   'P 1'
#
loop_
_entity.id
_entity.type
_entity.pdbx_description
1 polymer ?
#
loop_
_entity_poly.entity_id
_entity_poly.type
_entity_poly.pdbx_seq_one_letter_code
_entity_poly.pdbx_strand_id
1 'polypeptide(L)'
;MSLLTVLLLGVVVFPSASFGQTLTDDARQALTEVQRTLDATWRLCANAAGQKFLVTKVVMPEVKPNPFAPVLTPPDAPKQGDTPGYYQLGLYANNLPKITHGPMALTDADRRNGIEVGYSAALSIPAWRTFDVRSGRWSAWQTGQAREKGRVKFADFTVSRRNGRWAVEDHRYYVHTSGQLAVPSCQEIPAG
;
A
#
# COMPACT_ATOMS: atom_id res chain seq x y z
N MET A 1 -27.80 -44.57 -48.26
CA MET A 1 -26.65 -44.00 -47.53
C MET A 1 -26.46 -42.56 -47.99
N SER A 2 -26.77 -41.60 -47.13
CA SER A 2 -26.33 -40.20 -47.24
C SER A 2 -26.54 -39.57 -45.86
N LEU A 3 -25.43 -39.42 -45.12
CA LEU A 3 -25.40 -38.71 -43.86
C LEU A 3 -25.44 -37.20 -44.16
N LEU A 4 -26.49 -36.52 -43.69
CA LEU A 4 -26.51 -35.07 -43.58
C LEU A 4 -26.09 -34.72 -42.15
N THR A 5 -24.84 -34.29 -41.97
CA THR A 5 -24.32 -33.76 -40.71
C THR A 5 -24.68 -32.27 -40.64
N VAL A 6 -25.72 -31.92 -39.89
CA VAL A 6 -26.06 -30.53 -39.58
C VAL A 6 -25.18 -30.07 -38.41
N LEU A 7 -24.16 -29.27 -38.72
CA LEU A 7 -23.47 -28.44 -37.74
C LEU A 7 -24.42 -27.33 -37.26
N LEU A 8 -24.93 -27.44 -36.04
CA LEU A 8 -25.54 -26.32 -35.33
C LEU A 8 -24.52 -25.76 -34.33
N LEU A 9 -23.97 -24.61 -34.70
CA LEU A 9 -23.16 -23.73 -33.89
C LEU A 9 -23.94 -23.29 -32.64
N GLY A 10 -23.81 -24.04 -31.56
CA GLY A 10 -24.17 -23.59 -30.23
C GLY A 10 -23.13 -22.60 -29.74
N VAL A 11 -23.30 -21.32 -30.06
CA VAL A 11 -22.60 -20.24 -29.36
C VAL A 11 -23.12 -20.25 -27.92
N VAL A 12 -22.36 -20.88 -27.03
CA VAL A 12 -22.56 -20.72 -25.59
C VAL A 12 -22.13 -19.28 -25.28
N VAL A 13 -23.10 -18.37 -25.31
CA VAL A 13 -22.94 -17.05 -24.71
C VAL A 13 -22.87 -17.28 -23.21
N PHE A 14 -21.67 -17.50 -22.69
CA PHE A 14 -21.42 -17.37 -21.26
C PHE A 14 -21.67 -15.90 -20.92
N PRO A 15 -22.68 -15.57 -20.10
CA PRO A 15 -22.78 -14.21 -19.57
C PRO A 15 -21.52 -14.01 -18.73
N SER A 16 -20.63 -13.17 -19.25
CA SER A 16 -19.50 -12.66 -18.50
C SER A 16 -20.07 -11.87 -17.36
N ALA A 17 -20.22 -12.49 -16.19
CA ALA A 17 -20.59 -11.83 -14.95
C ALA A 17 -19.44 -10.89 -14.53
N SER A 18 -19.34 -9.76 -15.22
CA SER A 18 -18.53 -8.61 -14.84
C SER A 18 -19.43 -7.63 -14.10
N PHE A 19 -20.01 -8.06 -12.99
CA PHE A 19 -20.59 -7.12 -12.04
C PHE A 19 -19.43 -6.42 -11.33
N GLY A 20 -18.98 -5.31 -11.92
CA GLY A 20 -18.28 -4.29 -11.17
C GLY A 20 -19.22 -3.83 -10.05
N GLN A 21 -19.03 -4.35 -8.84
CA GLN A 21 -19.72 -3.84 -7.67
C GLN A 21 -19.43 -2.35 -7.59
N THR A 22 -20.46 -1.54 -7.78
CA THR A 22 -20.37 -0.11 -7.56
C THR A 22 -20.12 0.05 -6.06
N LEU A 23 -18.94 0.58 -5.70
CA LEU A 23 -18.59 0.83 -4.31
C LEU A 23 -19.66 1.70 -3.66
N THR A 24 -20.12 1.31 -2.47
CA THR A 24 -21.03 2.14 -1.67
C THR A 24 -20.37 3.47 -1.32
N ASP A 25 -21.16 4.49 -1.01
CA ASP A 25 -20.67 5.82 -0.62
C ASP A 25 -19.74 5.72 0.59
N ASP A 26 -20.12 4.90 1.58
CA ASP A 26 -19.30 4.61 2.75
C ASP A 26 -17.96 3.95 2.37
N ALA A 27 -17.96 2.98 1.46
CA ALA A 27 -16.73 2.35 0.98
C ALA A 27 -15.83 3.33 0.22
N ARG A 28 -16.41 4.29 -0.52
CA ARG A 28 -15.65 5.36 -1.21
C ARG A 28 -15.03 6.33 -0.22
N GLN A 29 -15.77 6.72 0.82
CA GLN A 29 -15.27 7.60 1.89
C GLN A 29 -14.17 6.90 2.72
N ALA A 30 -14.36 5.63 3.06
CA ALA A 30 -13.35 4.78 3.68
C ALA A 30 -12.05 4.74 2.86
N LEU A 31 -12.13 4.50 1.54
CA LEU A 31 -10.95 4.52 0.66
C LEU A 31 -10.30 5.90 0.55
N THR A 32 -11.08 6.97 0.64
CA THR A 32 -10.54 8.35 0.66
C THR A 32 -9.70 8.59 1.91
N GLU A 33 -10.15 8.08 3.07
CA GLU A 33 -9.39 8.15 4.33
C GLU A 33 -8.09 7.33 4.27
N VAL A 34 -8.15 6.14 3.67
CA VAL A 34 -6.97 5.31 3.42
C VAL A 34 -5.98 6.01 2.50
N GLN A 35 -6.45 6.64 1.43
CA GLN A 35 -5.61 7.41 0.52
C GLN A 35 -4.93 8.58 1.25
N ARG A 36 -5.67 9.30 2.12
CA ARG A 36 -5.09 10.37 2.92
C ARG A 36 -3.98 9.88 3.85
N THR A 37 -4.18 8.74 4.51
CA THR A 37 -3.17 8.10 5.35
C THR A 37 -1.93 7.70 4.54
N LEU A 38 -2.13 7.17 3.33
CA LEU A 38 -1.04 6.88 2.41
C LEU A 38 -0.27 8.14 2.01
N ASP A 39 -0.96 9.21 1.63
CA ASP A 39 -0.34 10.48 1.20
C ASP A 39 0.43 11.17 2.34
N ALA A 40 0.09 10.86 3.60
CA ALA A 40 0.80 11.33 4.79
C ALA A 40 2.13 10.60 5.06
N THR A 41 2.39 9.46 4.41
CA THR A 41 3.61 8.64 4.61
C THR A 41 4.40 8.43 3.30
N TRP A 42 3.69 8.46 2.17
CA TRP A 42 4.20 8.17 0.84
C TRP A 42 3.88 9.33 -0.10
N ARG A 43 4.77 9.59 -1.05
CA ARG A 43 4.54 10.55 -2.12
C ARG A 43 4.32 9.82 -3.44
N LEU A 44 3.27 10.19 -4.16
CA LEU A 44 3.12 9.82 -5.56
C LEU A 44 4.01 10.71 -6.43
N CYS A 45 4.97 10.11 -7.12
CA CYS A 45 5.85 10.79 -8.07
C CYS A 45 5.78 10.13 -9.45
N ALA A 46 6.31 10.80 -10.46
CA ALA A 46 6.45 10.28 -11.81
C ALA A 46 7.89 10.45 -12.30
N ASN A 47 8.40 9.49 -13.06
CA ASN A 47 9.71 9.62 -13.73
C ASN A 47 9.57 10.36 -15.06
N ALA A 48 10.69 10.57 -15.75
CA ALA A 48 10.72 11.23 -17.07
C ALA A 48 9.87 10.50 -18.14
N ALA A 49 9.64 9.20 -17.98
CA ALA A 49 8.77 8.40 -18.86
C ALA A 49 7.28 8.47 -18.47
N GLY A 50 6.90 9.30 -17.48
CA GLY A 50 5.53 9.45 -17.00
C GLY A 50 5.02 8.28 -16.14
N GLN A 51 5.87 7.31 -15.79
CA GLN A 51 5.50 6.18 -14.96
C GLN A 51 5.34 6.64 -13.51
N LYS A 52 4.15 6.39 -12.94
CA LYS A 52 3.83 6.75 -11.56
C LYS A 52 4.32 5.70 -10.57
N PHE A 53 4.81 6.15 -9.42
CA PHE A 53 5.25 5.29 -8.34
C PHE A 53 5.03 5.98 -6.99
N LEU A 54 4.80 5.17 -5.94
CA LEU A 54 4.84 5.66 -4.56
C LEU A 54 6.26 5.57 -4.05
N VAL A 55 6.67 6.56 -3.28
CA VAL A 55 7.99 6.60 -2.65
C VAL A 55 7.89 7.10 -1.23
N THR A 56 8.72 6.55 -0.35
CA THR A 56 8.94 7.07 1.00
C THR A 56 10.44 7.12 1.26
N LYS A 57 10.85 8.00 2.16
CA LYS A 57 12.21 7.98 2.68
C LYS A 57 12.21 7.38 4.08
N VAL A 58 13.26 6.64 4.40
CA VAL A 58 13.52 6.22 5.76
C VAL A 58 14.33 7.29 6.44
N VAL A 59 13.92 7.72 7.62
CA VAL A 59 14.65 8.66 8.47
C VAL A 59 15.03 7.96 9.75
N MET A 60 16.29 8.09 10.17
CA MET A 60 16.71 7.53 11.45
C MET A 60 15.99 8.26 12.60
N PRO A 61 15.31 7.51 13.48
CA PRO A 61 14.53 8.11 14.56
C PRO A 61 15.43 8.85 15.54
N GLU A 62 14.84 9.81 16.23
CA GLU A 62 15.45 10.39 17.42
C GLU A 62 15.48 9.35 18.54
N VAL A 63 16.68 8.82 18.81
CA VAL A 63 16.91 7.94 19.94
C VAL A 63 17.51 8.78 21.05
N LYS A 64 16.76 9.01 22.13
CA LYS A 64 17.32 9.65 23.32
C LYS A 64 18.50 8.79 23.81
N PRO A 65 19.70 9.38 23.99
CA PRO A 65 20.84 8.63 24.50
C PRO A 65 20.48 7.97 25.82
N ASN A 66 20.64 6.65 25.90
CA ASN A 66 20.55 5.96 27.19
C ASN A 66 21.90 6.12 27.90
N PRO A 67 21.98 6.88 29.01
CA PRO A 67 23.25 7.12 29.71
C PRO A 67 23.87 5.86 30.32
N PHE A 68 23.10 4.77 30.41
CA PHE A 68 23.54 3.49 30.96
C PHE A 68 23.90 2.44 29.90
N ALA A 69 23.72 2.74 28.61
CA ALA A 69 24.10 1.84 27.53
C ALA A 69 25.44 2.28 26.93
N PRO A 70 26.42 1.38 26.75
CA PRO A 70 27.61 1.71 25.98
C PRO A 70 27.21 2.11 24.55
N VAL A 71 27.85 3.14 24.01
CA VAL A 71 27.63 3.59 22.63
C VAL A 71 28.24 2.53 21.71
N LEU A 72 27.39 1.62 21.20
CA LEU A 72 27.78 0.56 20.27
C LEU A 72 27.68 0.98 18.79
N THR A 73 27.36 2.24 18.54
CA THR A 73 27.14 2.77 17.20
C THR A 73 28.48 2.90 16.45
N PRO A 74 28.69 2.17 15.34
CA PRO A 74 29.90 2.33 14.52
C PRO A 74 30.10 3.78 14.07
N PRO A 75 31.34 4.24 13.85
CA PRO A 75 31.63 5.61 13.42
C PRO A 75 30.91 6.03 12.14
N ASP A 76 30.66 5.08 11.23
CA ASP A 76 30.01 5.28 9.94
C ASP A 76 28.52 4.95 9.95
N ALA A 77 27.93 4.71 11.12
CA ALA A 77 26.51 4.43 11.21
C ALA A 77 25.68 5.69 10.93
N PRO A 78 24.51 5.56 10.29
CA PRO A 78 23.59 6.68 10.09
C PRO A 78 23.22 7.34 11.43
N LYS A 79 23.29 8.67 11.46
CA LYS A 79 22.94 9.50 12.61
C LYS A 79 21.45 9.84 12.59
N GLN A 80 20.96 10.35 13.71
CA GLN A 80 19.59 10.87 13.80
C GLN A 80 19.31 11.88 12.68
N GLY A 81 18.15 11.73 12.03
CA GLY A 81 17.75 12.60 10.91
C GLY A 81 18.38 12.22 9.57
N ASP A 82 19.40 11.35 9.55
CA ASP A 82 19.95 10.85 8.30
C ASP A 82 18.89 10.03 7.55
N THR A 83 18.96 10.13 6.23
CA THR A 83 18.15 9.33 5.31
C THR A 83 18.98 8.18 4.77
N PRO A 84 18.99 7.00 5.42
CA PRO A 84 19.77 5.84 4.95
C PRO A 84 19.30 5.30 3.60
N GLY A 85 18.05 5.58 3.20
CA GLY A 85 17.50 5.03 1.97
C GLY A 85 16.07 5.44 1.66
N TYR A 86 15.61 4.95 0.52
CA TYR A 86 14.27 5.17 -0.02
C TYR A 86 13.61 3.85 -0.36
N TYR A 87 12.28 3.76 -0.23
CA TYR A 87 11.49 2.66 -0.78
C TYR A 87 10.68 3.20 -1.94
N GLN A 88 10.73 2.52 -3.08
CA GLN A 88 9.94 2.85 -4.25
C GLN A 88 9.03 1.68 -4.60
N LEU A 89 7.74 1.96 -4.76
CA LEU A 89 6.69 1.00 -5.09
C LEU A 89 6.17 1.30 -6.50
N GLY A 90 6.26 0.33 -7.40
CA GLY A 90 5.76 0.47 -8.76
C GLY A 90 4.24 0.51 -8.77
N LEU A 91 3.63 1.55 -9.36
CA LEU A 91 2.19 1.61 -9.58
C LEU A 91 1.85 1.45 -11.06
N TYR A 92 0.83 0.63 -11.32
CA TYR A 92 0.06 0.56 -12.55
C TYR A 92 -1.31 1.22 -12.29
N ALA A 93 -2.00 1.61 -13.36
CA ALA A 93 -3.25 2.38 -13.30
C ALA A 93 -4.32 1.85 -12.32
N ASN A 94 -4.31 0.55 -12.00
CA ASN A 94 -5.32 -0.13 -11.17
C ASN A 94 -4.81 -0.53 -9.77
N ASN A 95 -3.71 0.07 -9.30
CA ASN A 95 -3.01 -0.32 -8.06
C ASN A 95 -3.38 0.55 -6.85
N LEU A 96 -4.60 1.09 -6.83
CA LEU A 96 -5.11 1.82 -5.68
C LEU A 96 -5.45 0.86 -4.53
N PRO A 97 -5.51 1.37 -3.27
CA PRO A 97 -6.07 0.61 -2.16
C PRO A 97 -7.46 0.09 -2.50
N LYS A 98 -7.78 -1.12 -2.04
CA LYS A 98 -9.07 -1.75 -2.28
C LYS A 98 -9.66 -2.21 -0.97
N ILE A 99 -10.97 -2.08 -0.83
CA ILE A 99 -11.69 -2.73 0.25
C ILE A 99 -11.50 -4.25 0.11
N THR A 100 -11.00 -4.87 1.16
CA THR A 100 -10.85 -6.33 1.25
C THR A 100 -12.01 -6.95 2.03
N HIS A 101 -12.52 -6.25 3.04
CA HIS A 101 -13.65 -6.70 3.86
C HIS A 101 -14.53 -5.51 4.27
N GLY A 102 -15.84 -5.72 4.33
CA GLY A 102 -16.80 -4.76 4.90
C GLY A 102 -18.23 -4.97 4.39
N PRO A 103 -19.22 -4.27 4.98
CA PRO A 103 -19.14 -3.59 6.28
C PRO A 103 -18.92 -4.59 7.43
N MET A 104 -18.08 -4.24 8.39
CA MET A 104 -17.80 -5.09 9.55
C MET A 104 -19.05 -5.26 10.43
N ALA A 105 -19.24 -6.45 10.99
CA ALA A 105 -20.27 -6.68 11.99
C ALA A 105 -19.90 -5.94 13.28
N LEU A 106 -20.72 -4.94 13.66
CA LEU A 106 -20.49 -4.15 14.86
C LEU A 106 -21.01 -4.86 16.10
N THR A 107 -20.19 -4.90 17.14
CA THR A 107 -20.60 -5.37 18.47
C THR A 107 -21.33 -4.27 19.24
N ASP A 108 -22.01 -4.63 20.34
CA ASP A 108 -22.62 -3.63 21.24
C ASP A 108 -21.56 -2.76 21.94
N ALA A 109 -20.33 -3.24 22.06
CA ALA A 109 -19.22 -2.41 22.52
C ALA A 109 -18.85 -1.36 21.46
N ASP A 110 -18.77 -1.74 20.19
CA ASP A 110 -18.45 -0.82 19.08
C ASP A 110 -19.49 0.30 18.96
N ARG A 111 -20.78 -0.07 19.03
CA ARG A 111 -21.88 0.91 19.00
C ARG A 111 -21.83 1.87 20.18
N ARG A 112 -21.55 1.37 21.39
CA ARG A 112 -21.38 2.22 22.58
C ARG A 112 -20.15 3.13 22.49
N ASN A 113 -19.12 2.71 21.75
CA ASN A 113 -17.95 3.52 21.42
C ASN A 113 -18.20 4.49 20.24
N GLY A 114 -19.42 4.54 19.71
CA GLY A 114 -19.84 5.45 18.64
C GLY A 114 -19.39 5.02 17.25
N ILE A 115 -18.97 3.76 17.05
CA ILE A 115 -18.61 3.22 15.74
C ILE A 115 -19.90 2.87 14.98
N GLU A 116 -20.03 3.41 13.78
CA GLU A 116 -21.23 3.28 12.93
C GLU A 116 -21.05 2.30 11.78
N VAL A 117 -19.81 2.17 11.28
CA VAL A 117 -19.42 1.24 10.22
C VAL A 117 -17.90 1.09 10.18
N GLY A 118 -17.41 -0.07 9.77
CA GLY A 118 -15.99 -0.35 9.61
C GLY A 118 -15.68 -1.11 8.32
N TYR A 119 -14.49 -0.88 7.77
CA TYR A 119 -13.97 -1.53 6.57
C TYR A 119 -12.50 -1.91 6.76
N SER A 120 -12.09 -2.99 6.11
CA SER A 120 -10.68 -3.30 5.89
C SER A 120 -10.32 -2.98 4.46
N ALA A 121 -9.18 -2.31 4.27
CA ALA A 121 -8.60 -2.06 2.96
C ALA A 121 -7.18 -2.62 2.90
N ALA A 122 -6.74 -3.00 1.71
CA ALA A 122 -5.37 -3.40 1.47
C ALA A 122 -4.82 -2.73 0.21
N LEU A 123 -3.52 -2.49 0.21
CA LEU A 123 -2.75 -2.06 -0.94
C LEU A 123 -1.81 -3.20 -1.33
N SER A 124 -2.01 -3.75 -2.54
CA SER A 124 -1.09 -4.71 -3.14
C SER A 124 -0.43 -4.07 -4.36
N ILE A 125 0.87 -4.32 -4.57
CA ILE A 125 1.69 -3.71 -5.63
C ILE A 125 2.40 -4.79 -6.48
N PRO A 126 2.73 -4.52 -7.74
CA PRO A 126 3.42 -5.46 -8.62
C PRO A 126 4.89 -5.66 -8.25
N ALA A 127 5.56 -4.58 -7.84
CA ALA A 127 6.98 -4.56 -7.62
C ALA A 127 7.37 -3.45 -6.64
N TRP A 128 8.49 -3.64 -5.95
CA TRP A 128 9.13 -2.63 -5.14
C TRP A 128 10.65 -2.70 -5.29
N ARG A 129 11.35 -1.63 -4.93
CA ARG A 129 12.81 -1.60 -4.81
C ARG A 129 13.21 -0.63 -3.72
N THR A 130 14.47 -0.72 -3.30
CA THR A 130 15.06 0.15 -2.28
C THR A 130 16.28 0.86 -2.81
N PHE A 131 16.53 2.08 -2.35
CA PHE A 131 17.79 2.78 -2.58
C PHE A 131 18.58 2.78 -1.28
N ASP A 132 19.82 2.31 -1.32
CA ASP A 132 20.76 2.44 -0.20
C ASP A 132 21.74 3.58 -0.51
N VAL A 133 21.68 4.64 0.29
CA VAL A 133 22.52 5.84 0.11
C VAL A 133 24.01 5.52 0.22
N ARG A 134 24.41 4.52 1.00
CA ARG A 134 25.83 4.12 1.14
C ARG A 134 26.37 3.50 -0.14
N SER A 135 25.53 2.72 -0.82
CA SER A 135 25.88 2.10 -2.10
C SER A 135 25.68 3.03 -3.29
N GLY A 136 24.87 4.08 -3.12
CA GLY A 136 24.44 4.98 -4.20
C GLY A 136 23.61 4.27 -5.28
N ARG A 137 23.01 3.11 -4.97
CA ARG A 137 22.35 2.25 -5.95
C ARG A 137 20.95 1.86 -5.52
N TRP A 138 20.07 1.81 -6.52
CA TRP A 138 18.80 1.10 -6.41
C TRP A 138 19.05 -0.40 -6.44
N SER A 139 18.35 -1.14 -5.57
CA SER A 139 18.23 -2.58 -5.68
C SER A 139 17.52 -2.95 -6.99
N ALA A 140 17.69 -4.19 -7.43
CA ALA A 140 16.82 -4.77 -8.44
C ALA A 140 15.35 -4.68 -7.98
N TRP A 141 14.44 -4.58 -8.96
CA TRP A 141 13.00 -4.66 -8.69
C TRP A 141 12.65 -6.04 -8.14
N GLN A 142 12.07 -6.04 -6.96
CA GLN A 142 11.50 -7.21 -6.30
C GLN A 142 10.04 -7.31 -6.71
N THR A 143 9.68 -8.39 -7.39
CA THR A 143 8.31 -8.69 -7.79
C THR A 143 7.71 -9.77 -6.90
N GLY A 144 6.40 -9.72 -6.67
CA GLY A 144 5.73 -10.70 -5.81
C GLY A 144 5.57 -12.03 -6.54
N GLN A 145 6.33 -13.06 -6.16
CA GLN A 145 6.13 -14.43 -6.63
C GLN A 145 5.07 -15.20 -5.82
N ALA A 146 4.63 -14.69 -4.66
CA ALA A 146 3.88 -15.49 -3.68
C ALA A 146 2.53 -14.87 -3.28
N ARG A 147 1.46 -15.63 -3.59
CA ARG A 147 0.13 -15.69 -2.94
C ARG A 147 -1.02 -14.81 -3.42
N GLU A 148 -0.82 -13.70 -4.14
CA GLU A 148 -1.94 -12.95 -4.76
C GLU A 148 -1.63 -12.53 -6.21
N LYS A 149 -1.80 -13.45 -7.17
CA LYS A 149 -1.80 -13.13 -8.61
C LYS A 149 -0.57 -12.31 -9.09
N GLY A 150 0.63 -12.62 -8.59
CA GLY A 150 1.86 -11.93 -8.99
C GLY A 150 2.03 -10.53 -8.36
N ARG A 151 1.41 -10.26 -7.22
CA ARG A 151 1.49 -8.98 -6.50
C ARG A 151 1.97 -9.20 -5.06
N VAL A 152 2.67 -8.21 -4.55
CA VAL A 152 3.12 -8.09 -3.16
C VAL A 152 2.04 -7.35 -2.36
N LYS A 153 1.51 -7.98 -1.32
CA LYS A 153 0.68 -7.28 -0.33
C LYS A 153 1.57 -6.32 0.44
N PHE A 154 1.29 -5.04 0.34
CA PHE A 154 2.18 -3.98 0.82
C PHE A 154 1.65 -3.30 2.08
N ALA A 155 0.34 -3.08 2.20
CA ALA A 155 -0.24 -2.52 3.41
C ALA A 155 -1.66 -3.03 3.67
N ASP A 156 -2.03 -3.04 4.95
CA ASP A 156 -3.40 -3.22 5.43
C ASP A 156 -3.83 -2.01 6.25
N PHE A 157 -5.13 -1.70 6.18
CA PHE A 157 -5.77 -0.60 6.88
C PHE A 157 -7.09 -1.07 7.47
N THR A 158 -7.37 -0.66 8.69
CA THR A 158 -8.71 -0.71 9.29
C THR A 158 -9.22 0.71 9.42
N VAL A 159 -10.35 0.99 8.78
CA VAL A 159 -10.95 2.32 8.75
C VAL A 159 -12.37 2.23 9.27
N SER A 160 -12.75 3.16 10.15
CA SER A 160 -14.07 3.19 10.76
C SER A 160 -14.66 4.59 10.71
N ARG A 161 -16.00 4.66 10.69
CA ARG A 161 -16.71 5.91 10.93
C ARG A 161 -17.16 5.94 12.39
N ARG A 162 -16.68 6.92 13.15
CA ARG A 162 -17.03 7.16 14.55
C ARG A 162 -17.65 8.52 14.72
N ASN A 163 -18.87 8.60 15.25
CA ASN A 163 -19.62 9.85 15.44
C ASN A 163 -19.61 10.73 14.17
N GLY A 164 -19.90 10.13 13.01
CA GLY A 164 -19.92 10.78 11.69
C GLY A 164 -18.54 11.08 11.08
N ARG A 165 -17.42 10.75 11.73
CA ARG A 165 -16.06 11.03 11.22
C ARG A 165 -15.33 9.76 10.83
N TRP A 166 -14.74 9.76 9.65
CA TRP A 166 -13.87 8.67 9.18
C TRP A 166 -12.47 8.80 9.75
N ALA A 167 -11.89 7.68 10.17
CA ALA A 167 -10.51 7.59 10.59
C ALA A 167 -9.94 6.20 10.28
N VAL A 168 -8.64 6.16 9.95
CA VAL A 168 -7.88 4.91 10.00
C VAL A 168 -7.53 4.63 11.46
N GLU A 169 -8.07 3.53 11.98
CA GLU A 169 -7.88 3.08 13.36
C GLU A 169 -6.56 2.33 13.52
N ASP A 170 -6.19 1.56 12.51
CA ASP A 170 -4.93 0.81 12.46
C ASP A 170 -4.43 0.70 11.02
N HIS A 171 -3.11 0.68 10.85
CA HIS A 171 -2.49 0.39 9.58
C HIS A 171 -1.16 -0.34 9.77
N ARG A 172 -0.84 -1.22 8.82
CA ARG A 172 0.40 -1.98 8.83
C ARG A 172 1.03 -1.92 7.45
N TYR A 173 2.28 -1.47 7.39
CA TYR A 173 3.11 -1.57 6.20
C TYR A 173 3.98 -2.83 6.27
N TYR A 174 3.99 -3.62 5.20
CA TYR A 174 4.82 -4.81 5.03
C TYR A 174 6.16 -4.49 4.38
N VAL A 175 6.81 -3.43 4.86
CA VAL A 175 8.19 -3.08 4.48
C VAL A 175 9.09 -3.18 5.70
N HIS A 176 10.20 -3.87 5.56
CA HIS A 176 11.21 -3.99 6.62
C HIS A 176 12.10 -2.76 6.60
N THR A 177 12.01 -1.90 7.62
CA THR A 177 12.88 -0.73 7.81
C THR A 177 13.33 -0.64 9.27
N SER A 178 14.57 -0.18 9.50
CA SER A 178 15.09 0.13 10.83
C SER A 178 14.85 1.59 11.26
N GLY A 179 14.25 2.41 10.38
CA GLY A 179 13.92 3.81 10.67
C GLY A 179 12.44 4.14 10.49
N GLN A 180 12.09 5.40 10.73
CA GLN A 180 10.73 5.91 10.53
C GLN A 180 10.49 6.27 9.07
N LEU A 181 9.30 5.99 8.56
CA LEU A 181 8.90 6.40 7.22
C LEU A 181 8.51 7.88 7.23
N ALA A 182 8.97 8.63 6.25
CA ALA A 182 8.63 10.04 6.08
C ALA A 182 8.38 10.37 4.61
N VAL A 183 7.53 11.36 4.38
CA VAL A 183 7.18 11.82 3.03
C VAL A 183 8.38 12.54 2.40
N PRO A 184 8.90 12.07 1.25
CA PRO A 184 9.94 12.77 0.51
C PRO A 184 9.32 13.83 -0.41
N SER A 185 10.12 14.82 -0.83
CA SER A 185 9.80 15.56 -2.06
C SER A 185 10.19 14.74 -3.29
N CYS A 186 9.49 14.91 -4.42
CA CYS A 186 9.85 14.17 -5.64
C CYS A 186 11.24 14.55 -6.19
N GLN A 187 11.78 15.71 -5.81
CA GLN A 187 13.10 16.18 -6.23
C GLN A 187 14.23 15.55 -5.42
N GLU A 188 13.97 15.09 -4.20
CA GLU A 188 14.94 14.37 -3.34
C GLU A 188 15.23 12.94 -3.82
N ILE A 189 14.38 12.41 -4.71
CA ILE A 189 14.43 10.99 -5.08
C ILE A 189 15.62 10.76 -6.02
N PRO A 190 16.54 9.85 -5.65
CA PRO A 190 17.65 9.49 -6.52
C PRO A 190 17.15 9.02 -7.88
N ALA A 191 17.76 9.54 -8.95
CA ALA A 191 17.49 9.07 -10.30
C ALA A 191 17.76 7.57 -10.42
N GLY A 192 16.97 6.88 -11.24
CA GLY A 192 17.17 5.46 -11.55
C GLY A 192 16.03 4.87 -12.33
#